data_AF-A0A0D0D900-F1
#
_entry.id   AF-A0A0D0D900-F1
#
_cell.length_a   1.000
_cell.length_b   1.000
_cell.length_c   1.000
_cell.angle_alpha   90.00
_cell.angle_beta   90.00
_cell.angle_gamma   90.00
#
_symmetry.space_group_name_H-M   'P 1'
#
loop_
_entity.id
_entity.type
_entity.pdbx_description
1 polymer ?
#
loop_
_entity_poly.entity_id
_entity_poly.type
_entity_poly.pdbx_seq_one_letter_code
_entity_poly.pdbx_strand_id
1 'polypeptide(L)'
;EEFSQAKYCMLNTMRQQDWPEEHISMIRNFWLELENHKYWHGICKFSKNALLIYQGCVWHQWHQTISTPDSFMLTPLNKEHLNSIKRNSRMWHGRCKLK
;
A
#
# COMPACT_ATOMS: atom_id res chain seq x y z
N GLU A 1 -13.12 -7.57 -7.27
CA GLU A 1 -12.36 -8.82 -7.44
C GLU A 1 -10.95 -8.63 -8.03
N GLU A 2 -10.65 -7.52 -8.70
CA GLU A 2 -9.34 -7.27 -9.35
C GLU A 2 -8.13 -7.22 -8.39
N PHE A 3 -8.32 -6.77 -7.14
CA PHE A 3 -7.25 -6.71 -6.14
C PHE A 3 -6.73 -8.09 -5.72
N SER A 4 -7.64 -9.04 -5.51
CA SER A 4 -7.27 -10.41 -5.15
C SER A 4 -6.51 -11.09 -6.30
N GLN A 5 -6.88 -10.78 -7.54
CA GLN A 5 -6.19 -11.26 -8.73
C GLN A 5 -4.79 -10.65 -8.89
N ALA A 6 -4.64 -9.33 -8.70
CA ALA A 6 -3.33 -8.67 -8.76
C ALA A 6 -2.36 -9.23 -7.69
N LYS A 7 -2.85 -9.42 -6.45
CA LYS A 7 -2.09 -10.06 -5.36
C LYS A 7 -1.62 -11.46 -5.76
N TYR A 8 -2.52 -12.28 -6.30
CA TYR A 8 -2.20 -13.64 -6.72
C TYR A 8 -1.14 -13.66 -7.83
N CYS A 9 -1.34 -12.86 -8.89
CA CYS A 9 -0.40 -12.77 -10.00
C CYS A 9 1.01 -12.37 -9.51
N MET A 10 1.10 -11.34 -8.67
CA MET A 10 2.39 -10.86 -8.14
C MET A 10 3.11 -11.92 -7.31
N LEU A 11 2.42 -12.54 -6.35
CA LEU A 11 3.01 -13.59 -5.50
C LEU A 11 3.43 -14.81 -6.32
N ASN A 12 2.64 -15.17 -7.33
CA ASN A 12 2.98 -16.28 -8.21
C ASN A 12 4.22 -15.97 -9.07
N THR A 13 4.33 -14.75 -9.60
CA THR A 13 5.52 -14.32 -10.34
C THR A 13 6.77 -14.31 -9.45
N MET A 14 6.69 -13.81 -8.22
CA MET A 14 7.82 -13.84 -7.29
C MET A 14 8.32 -15.27 -7.03
N ARG A 15 7.39 -16.22 -6.85
CA ARG A 15 7.71 -17.65 -6.70
C ARG A 15 8.36 -18.24 -7.94
N GLN A 16 7.86 -17.91 -9.13
CA GLN A 16 8.42 -18.35 -10.41
C GLN A 16 9.80 -17.77 -10.71
N GLN A 17 10.23 -16.75 -9.97
CA GLN A 17 11.54 -16.11 -10.09
C GLN A 17 12.46 -16.45 -8.92
N ASP A 18 12.14 -17.51 -8.16
CA ASP A 18 12.93 -18.03 -7.03
C ASP A 18 13.27 -16.95 -5.98
N TRP A 19 12.35 -16.02 -5.75
CA TRP A 19 12.52 -15.04 -4.68
C TRP A 19 12.58 -15.74 -3.32
N PRO A 20 13.37 -15.23 -2.36
CA PRO A 20 13.38 -15.73 -1.00
C PRO A 20 11.97 -15.77 -0.40
N GLU A 21 11.60 -16.88 0.25
CA GLU A 21 10.26 -17.04 0.83
C GLU A 21 9.98 -15.99 1.92
N GLU A 22 11.00 -15.48 2.59
CA GLU A 22 10.90 -14.34 3.51
C GLU A 22 10.29 -13.10 2.82
N HIS A 23 10.74 -12.77 1.60
CA HIS A 23 10.23 -11.63 0.84
C HIS A 23 8.80 -11.87 0.37
N ILE A 24 8.51 -13.09 -0.08
CA ILE A 24 7.16 -13.50 -0.50
C ILE A 24 6.19 -13.42 0.68
N SER A 25 6.61 -13.87 1.87
CA SER A 25 5.85 -13.82 3.11
C SER A 25 5.60 -12.39 3.55
N MET A 26 6.62 -11.53 3.53
CA MET A 26 6.48 -10.11 3.85
C MET A 26 5.44 -9.42 2.95
N ILE A 27 5.54 -9.58 1.63
CA ILE A 27 4.59 -8.99 0.68
C ILE A 27 3.18 -9.55 0.90
N ARG A 28 3.04 -10.86 1.17
CA ARG A 28 1.76 -11.47 1.50
C ARG A 28 1.15 -10.86 2.76
N ASN A 29 1.94 -10.68 3.82
CA ASN A 29 1.49 -10.08 5.08
C ASN A 29 1.06 -8.62 4.87
N PHE A 30 1.82 -7.84 4.11
CA PHE A 30 1.43 -6.48 3.73
C PHE A 30 0.06 -6.45 3.05
N TRP A 31 -0.17 -7.32 2.05
CA TRP A 31 -1.48 -7.42 1.40
C TRP A 31 -2.61 -7.81 2.34
N LEU A 32 -2.35 -8.72 3.28
CA LEU A 32 -3.34 -9.18 4.25
C LEU A 32 -3.71 -8.11 5.28
N GLU A 33 -2.72 -7.36 5.78
CA GLU A 33 -2.97 -6.20 6.65
C GLU A 33 -3.78 -5.13 5.94
N LEU A 34 -3.45 -4.93 4.67
CA LEU A 34 -4.12 -3.99 3.82
C LEU A 34 -5.57 -4.43 3.62
N GLU A 35 -5.86 -5.64 3.14
CA GLU A 35 -7.22 -6.19 2.98
C GLU A 35 -8.05 -6.11 4.28
N ASN A 36 -7.44 -6.43 5.43
CA ASN A 36 -8.11 -6.36 6.74
C ASN A 36 -8.26 -4.94 7.30
N HIS A 37 -7.67 -3.93 6.65
CA HIS A 37 -7.71 -2.57 7.15
C HIS A 37 -9.14 -1.99 7.03
N LYS A 38 -9.62 -1.34 8.10
CA LYS A 38 -10.95 -0.71 8.17
C LYS A 38 -11.26 0.30 7.05
N TYR A 39 -10.25 0.76 6.33
CA TYR A 39 -10.41 1.68 5.20
C TYR A 39 -10.79 0.98 3.90
N TRP A 40 -10.49 -0.32 3.74
CA TRP A 40 -10.99 -1.13 2.64
C TRP A 40 -12.50 -1.36 2.73
N HIS A 41 -12.96 -1.71 3.92
CA HIS A 41 -14.38 -1.90 4.21
C HIS A 41 -15.11 -0.58 4.50
N GLY A 42 -14.40 0.56 4.45
CA GLY A 42 -14.99 1.87 4.66
C GLY A 42 -15.87 2.29 3.49
N ILE A 43 -17.08 2.77 3.79
CA ILE A 43 -18.04 3.31 2.80
C ILE A 43 -17.53 4.64 2.21
N CYS A 44 -16.58 5.29 2.88
CA CYS A 44 -16.08 6.61 2.53
C CYS A 44 -15.08 6.56 1.36
N LYS A 45 -15.44 7.21 0.23
CA LYS A 45 -14.57 7.36 -0.96
C LYS A 45 -13.19 7.95 -0.62
N PHE A 46 -13.11 8.82 0.39
CA PHE A 46 -11.86 9.41 0.86
C PHE A 46 -10.91 8.37 1.48
N SER A 47 -11.45 7.37 2.18
CA SER A 47 -10.66 6.29 2.80
C SER A 47 -10.02 5.39 1.75
N LYS A 48 -10.76 5.09 0.67
CA LYS A 48 -10.25 4.30 -0.46
C LYS A 48 -9.15 5.05 -1.22
N ASN A 49 -9.33 6.35 -1.47
CA ASN A 49 -8.31 7.18 -2.13
C ASN A 49 -7.04 7.31 -1.29
N ALA A 50 -7.16 7.52 0.03
CA ALA A 50 -6.00 7.60 0.91
C ALA A 50 -5.19 6.30 0.89
N LEU A 51 -5.88 5.16 0.78
CA LEU A 51 -5.24 3.86 0.72
C LEU A 51 -4.53 3.61 -0.61
N LEU A 52 -5.12 4.02 -1.75
CA LEU A 52 -4.45 3.98 -3.05
C LEU A 52 -3.17 4.84 -3.07
N ILE A 53 -3.22 6.04 -2.49
CA ILE A 53 -2.05 6.92 -2.38
C ILE A 53 -0.98 6.27 -1.50
N TYR A 54 -1.38 5.72 -0.35
CA TYR A 54 -0.47 5.01 0.55
C TYR A 54 0.23 3.84 -0.16
N GLN A 55 -0.53 3.02 -0.90
CA GLN A 55 0.03 1.93 -1.70
C GLN A 55 1.05 2.46 -2.71
N GLY A 56 0.72 3.51 -3.47
CA GLY A 56 1.64 4.11 -4.45
C GLY A 56 2.94 4.58 -3.81
N CYS A 57 2.86 5.25 -2.66
CA CYS A 57 4.05 5.69 -1.91
C CYS A 57 4.89 4.50 -1.43
N VAL A 58 4.26 3.49 -0.84
CA VAL A 58 4.95 2.29 -0.33
C VAL A 58 5.63 1.52 -1.46
N TRP A 59 4.95 1.31 -2.59
CA TRP A 59 5.53 0.64 -3.76
C TRP A 59 6.67 1.44 -4.36
N HIS A 60 6.54 2.77 -4.43
CA HIS A 60 7.62 3.63 -4.92
C HIS A 60 8.86 3.54 -4.04
N GLN A 61 8.69 3.62 -2.72
CA GLN A 61 9.78 3.47 -1.76
C GLN A 61 10.42 2.09 -1.86
N TRP A 62 9.61 1.04 -1.98
CA TRP A 62 10.09 -0.32 -2.17
C TRP A 62 10.92 -0.45 -3.46
N HIS A 63 10.46 0.09 -4.59
CA HIS A 63 11.21 0.09 -5.84
C HIS A 63 12.53 0.85 -5.75
N GLN A 64 12.57 1.95 -5.01
CA GLN A 64 13.81 2.72 -4.78
C GLN A 64 14.81 1.99 -3.89
N THR A 65 14.30 1.16 -2.98
CA THR A 65 15.13 0.50 -1.97
C THR A 65 15.46 -0.94 -2.33
N ILE A 66 14.74 -1.63 -3.24
CA ILE A 66 14.86 -3.07 -3.57
C ILE A 66 16.28 -3.62 -3.75
N SER A 67 17.22 -2.78 -4.19
CA SER A 67 18.64 -3.15 -4.34
C SER A 67 19.47 -2.96 -3.06
N THR A 68 18.85 -2.58 -1.96
CA THR A 68 19.45 -2.32 -0.65
C THR A 68 18.82 -3.22 0.41
N PRO A 69 19.55 -3.55 1.50
CA PRO A 69 19.01 -4.34 2.62
C PRO A 69 17.77 -3.69 3.27
N ASP A 70 17.62 -2.37 3.16
CA ASP A 70 16.51 -1.61 3.75
C ASP A 70 15.19 -1.77 2.99
N SER A 71 15.19 -2.41 1.82
CA SER A 71 13.98 -2.59 1.00
C SER A 71 12.90 -3.44 1.63
N PHE A 72 13.26 -4.21 2.64
CA PHE A 72 12.41 -5.21 3.26
C PHE A 72 11.79 -4.71 4.58
N MET A 73 11.89 -3.42 4.87
CA MET A 73 11.18 -2.77 5.97
C MET A 73 9.84 -2.20 5.50
N LEU A 74 8.99 -3.04 4.88
CA LEU A 74 7.58 -2.71 4.68
C LEU A 74 6.89 -2.74 6.03
N THR A 75 7.10 -1.68 6.82
CA THR A 75 6.53 -1.57 8.17
C THR A 75 5.01 -1.72 8.10
N PRO A 76 4.41 -2.47 9.05
CA PRO A 76 2.98 -2.66 9.11
C PRO A 76 2.28 -1.31 9.14
N LEU A 77 1.27 -1.20 8.30
CA LEU A 77 0.52 -0.01 7.90
C LEU A 77 0.74 1.19 8.85
N ASN A 78 1.69 2.09 8.50
CA ASN A 78 2.07 3.18 9.39
C ASN A 78 0.90 4.16 9.52
N LYS A 79 0.16 4.04 10.63
CA LYS A 79 -1.03 4.85 10.93
C LYS A 79 -0.72 6.34 10.90
N GLU A 80 0.49 6.77 11.27
CA GLU A 80 0.89 8.17 11.20
C GLU A 80 1.06 8.64 9.76
N HIS A 81 1.69 7.83 8.91
CA HIS A 81 1.84 8.11 7.48
C HIS A 81 0.48 8.16 6.79
N LEU A 82 -0.45 7.28 7.16
CA LEU A 82 -1.79 7.30 6.60
C LEU A 82 -2.62 8.48 7.12
N ASN A 83 -2.42 8.89 8.38
CA ASN A 83 -3.01 10.09 8.95
C ASN A 83 -2.43 11.38 8.33
N SER A 84 -1.16 11.39 7.93
CA SER A 84 -0.54 12.53 7.24
C SER A 84 -1.07 12.66 5.81
N ILE A 85 -1.23 11.55 5.07
CA ILE A 85 -1.89 11.52 3.76
C ILE A 85 -3.34 12.02 3.88
N LYS A 86 -4.07 11.61 4.93
CA LYS A 86 -5.44 12.08 5.20
C LYS A 86 -5.53 13.57 5.58
N ARG A 87 -4.51 14.13 6.25
CA ARG A 87 -4.41 15.58 6.52
C ARG A 87 -4.11 16.35 5.23
N ASN A 88 -3.17 15.84 4.43
CA ASN A 88 -2.80 16.47 3.16
C ASN A 88 -3.95 16.43 2.14
N SER A 89 -4.67 15.31 2.01
CA SER A 89 -5.84 15.23 1.14
C SER A 89 -6.99 16.16 1.56
N ARG A 90 -7.12 16.45 2.86
CA ARG A 90 -8.01 17.51 3.37
C ARG A 90 -7.58 18.91 2.90
N MET A 91 -6.26 19.17 2.80
CA MET A 91 -5.73 20.45 2.28
C MET A 91 -5.91 20.59 0.76
N TRP A 92 -5.83 19.51 -0.01
CA TRP A 92 -6.10 19.56 -1.47
C TRP A 92 -7.53 20.02 -1.78
N HIS A 93 -8.50 19.77 -0.88
CA HIS A 93 -9.87 20.27 -1.06
C HIS A 93 -10.12 21.69 -0.54
N GLY A 94 -9.19 22.28 0.24
CA GLY A 94 -9.20 23.71 0.57
C GLY A 94 -8.93 24.59 -0.65
N ARG A 95 -8.27 24.04 -1.69
CA ARG A 95 -8.09 24.70 -3.00
C ARG A 95 -9.11 24.28 -4.05
N CYS A 96 -9.73 23.10 -3.94
CA CYS A 96 -10.81 22.67 -4.86
C CYS A 96 -12.22 23.18 -4.49
N LYS A 97 -12.34 24.17 -3.60
CA LYS A 97 -13.61 24.88 -3.30
C LYS A 97 -13.60 26.36 -3.75
N LEU A 98 -12.71 26.71 -4.69
CA LEU A 98 -12.77 27.98 -5.42
C LEU A 98 -12.82 27.69 -6.91
N LYS A 99 -13.99 27.23 -7.35
CA LYS A 99 -14.63 27.60 -8.62
C LYS A 99 -16.07 27.13 -8.59
#